data_AF-A0A924XTB3-F1
#
_entry.id   AF-A0A924XTB3-F1
#
_cell.length_a   1.000
_cell.length_b   1.000
_cell.length_c   1.000
_cell.angle_alpha   90.00
_cell.angle_beta   90.00
_cell.angle_gamma   90.00
#
_symmetry.space_group_name_H-M   'P 1'
#
loop_
_entity.id
_entity.type
_entity.pdbx_description
1 polymer ?
#
loop_
_entity_poly.entity_id
_entity_poly.type
_entity_poly.pdbx_seq_one_letter_code
_entity_poly.pdbx_strand_id
1 'polypeptide(L)' 'MGDLTMQWEYLVIEQTLDADALGALGADGWELVAVVSPAHFVLHYFFKREARA' A
#
# COMPACT_ATOMS: atom_id res chain seq x y z
N MET A 1 -23.48 -21.40 -2.21
CA MET A 1 -23.05 -20.33 -3.13
C MET A 1 -22.08 -19.50 -2.31
N GLY A 2 -20.79 -19.85 -2.38
CA GLY A 2 -19.78 -19.19 -1.54
C GLY A 2 -19.65 -17.76 -2.00
N ASP A 3 -19.86 -16.81 -1.09
CA ASP A 3 -19.46 -15.44 -1.31
C ASP A 3 -17.95 -15.49 -1.57
N LEU A 4 -17.54 -15.23 -2.82
CA LEU A 4 -16.14 -15.02 -3.18
C LEU A 4 -15.74 -13.69 -2.55
N THR A 5 -15.63 -13.65 -1.21
CA THR A 5 -15.25 -12.44 -0.50
C THR A 5 -13.86 -12.10 -0.99
N MET A 6 -13.79 -11.07 -1.82
CA MET A 6 -12.56 -10.51 -2.35
C MET A 6 -11.60 -10.28 -1.19
N GLN A 7 -10.52 -11.05 -1.16
CA GLN A 7 -9.52 -10.94 -0.11
C GLN A 7 -8.56 -9.80 -0.47
N TRP A 8 -8.19 -9.00 0.52
CA TRP A 8 -7.30 -7.86 0.35
C TRP A 8 -6.01 -8.08 1.11
N GLU A 9 -4.89 -7.78 0.47
CA GLU A 9 -3.59 -7.65 1.11
C GLU A 9 -3.35 -6.17 1.45
N TYR A 10 -2.71 -5.92 2.59
CA TYR A 10 -2.37 -4.58 3.06
C TYR A 10 -0.87 -4.49 3.33
N LEU A 11 -0.28 -3.35 2.97
CA LEU A 11 1.13 -3.05 3.18
C LEU A 11 1.26 -1.68 3.83
N VAL A 12 2.05 -1.63 4.90
CA VAL A 12 2.39 -0.39 5.60
C VAL A 12 3.90 -0.18 5.47
N ILE A 13 4.30 1.00 5.03
CA ILE A 13 5.70 1.40 4.92
C ILE A 13 5.90 2.61 5.82
N GLU A 14 6.72 2.45 6.86
CA GLU A 14 6.95 3.44 7.92
C GLU A 14 8.21 4.31 7.65
N GLN A 15 8.55 4.48 6.39
CA GLN A 15 9.67 5.30 5.92
C GLN A 15 9.25 6.13 4.72
N THR A 16 9.86 7.31 4.57
CA THR A 16 9.66 8.15 3.39
C THR A 16 10.14 7.43 2.13
N LEU A 17 9.27 7.30 1.13
CA LEU A 17 9.58 6.73 -0.17
C LEU A 17 9.86 7.84 -1.18
N ASP A 18 10.81 7.59 -2.07
CA ASP A 18 11.01 8.39 -3.26
C ASP A 18 10.04 7.98 -4.39
N ALA A 19 10.09 8.71 -5.50
CA ALA A 19 9.22 8.49 -6.64
C ALA A 19 9.42 7.11 -7.28
N ASP A 20 10.65 6.61 -7.30
CA ASP A 20 10.99 5.33 -7.92
C ASP A 20 10.41 4.16 -7.11
N ALA A 21 10.54 4.21 -5.78
CA ALA A 21 9.96 3.22 -4.89
C ALA A 21 8.42 3.22 -4.93
N LEU A 22 7.79 4.40 -5.02
CA LEU A 22 6.34 4.51 -5.22
C LEU A 22 5.90 3.92 -6.56
N GLY A 23 6.66 4.18 -7.63
CA GLY A 23 6.40 3.64 -8.96
C GLY A 23 6.49 2.12 -8.99
N ALA A 24 7.50 1.54 -8.33
CA ALA A 24 7.65 0.09 -8.23
C ALA A 24 6.45 -0.58 -7.54
N LEU A 25 5.96 0.00 -6.44
CA LEU A 25 4.78 -0.52 -5.73
C LEU A 25 3.52 -0.48 -6.62
N GLY A 26 3.32 0.62 -7.35
CA GLY A 26 2.23 0.73 -8.31
C GLY A 26 2.32 -0.32 -9.43
N ALA A 27 3.53 -0.58 -9.94
CA ALA A 27 3.78 -1.62 -10.95
C ALA A 27 3.50 -3.04 -10.42
N ASP A 28 3.72 -3.27 -9.12
CA ASP A 28 3.41 -4.53 -8.44
C ASP A 28 1.91 -4.73 -8.13
N GLY A 29 1.09 -3.73 -8.44
CA GLY A 29 -0.36 -3.74 -8.24
C GLY A 29 -0.82 -3.21 -6.89
N TRP A 30 0.05 -2.55 -6.13
CA TRP A 30 -0.32 -1.87 -4.89
C TRP A 30 -1.00 -0.53 -5.18
N GLU A 31 -2.17 -0.32 -4.59
CA GLU A 31 -2.91 0.93 -4.62
C GLU A 31 -2.61 1.72 -3.34
N LEU A 32 -2.18 2.97 -3.48
CA LEU A 32 -1.95 3.88 -2.34
C LEU A 32 -3.29 4.36 -1.78
N VAL A 33 -3.52 4.10 -0.50
CA VAL A 33 -4.77 4.43 0.21
C VAL A 33 -4.62 5.68 1.07
N ALA A 34 -3.50 5.81 1.79
CA ALA A 34 -3.25 6.94 2.68
C ALA A 34 -1.76 7.21 2.85
N VAL A 35 -1.44 8.47 3.14
CA VAL A 35 -0.12 8.92 3.59
C VAL A 35 -0.30 9.70 4.88
N VAL A 36 0.37 9.28 5.94
CA VAL A 36 0.27 9.88 7.27
C VAL A 36 1.66 10.33 7.71
N SER A 37 1.76 11.50 8.35
CA SER A 37 3.01 11.94 8.97
C SER A 37 2.85 11.92 10.50
N PRO A 38 3.28 10.83 11.18
CA PRO A 38 3.11 10.73 12.64
C PRO A 38 4.08 11.65 13.41
N ALA A 39 5.21 12.01 12.82
CA ALA A 39 6.13 13.03 13.31
C ALA A 39 6.70 13.80 12.10
N HIS A 40 7.06 15.07 12.30
CA HIS A 40 7.68 15.88 11.25
C HIS A 40 8.85 15.08 10.60
N PHE A 41 8.91 15.06 9.27
CA PHE A 41 9.97 14.46 8.43
C PHE A 41 9.87 12.96 8.06
N VAL A 42 8.92 12.20 8.59
CA VAL A 42 8.68 10.81 8.13
C VAL A 42 7.24 10.64 7.64
N LEU A 43 7.10 10.01 6.47
CA LEU A 43 5.81 9.63 5.89
C LEU A 43 5.60 8.14 6.03
N HIS A 44 4.42 7.76 6.53
CA HIS A 44 3.93 6.39 6.57
C HIS A 44 2.93 6.22 5.43
N TYR A 45 3.14 5.20 4.60
CA TYR A 45 2.31 4.91 3.43
C TYR A 45 1.51 3.64 3.67
N PHE A 46 0.22 3.71 3.35
CA PHE A 46 -0.71 2.60 3.46
C PHE A 46 -1.16 2.20 2.07
N PHE A 47 -0.91 0.94 1.71
CA PHE A 47 -1.31 0.38 0.45
C PHE A 47 -2.28 -0.79 0.65
N LYS A 48 -3.08 -1.04 -0.37
CA LYS A 48 -3.89 -2.27 -0.50
C LYS A 48 -3.68 -2.87 -1.89
N ARG A 49 -3.93 -4.17 -2.02
CA ARG A 49 -4.13 -4.83 -3.32
C ARG A 49 -5.03 -6.02 -3.17
N GLU A 50 -5.59 -6.49 -4.28
CA GLU A 50 -6.33 -7.76 -4.29
C GLU A 50 -5.36 -8.89 -3.91
N ALA A 51 -5.78 -9.76 -3.00
CA ALA A 51 -4.96 -10.89 -2.58
C ALA A 51 -4.74 -11.82 -3.76
N ARG A 52 -3.47 -12.10 -4.05
CA ARG A 52 -3.13 -13.10 -5.06
C ARG A 52 -3.46 -14.48 -4.51
N ALA A 53 -4.21 -15.25 -5.31
CA ALA A 53 -4.60 -16.64 -5.02
C ALA A 53 -3.41 -17.60 -5.06
#